data_AF-A0A1Q3Q5F0-F1
#
_entry.id   AF-A0A1Q3Q5F0-F1
#
_cell.length_a   1.000
_cell.length_b   1.000
_cell.length_c   1.000
_cell.angle_alpha   90.00
_cell.angle_beta   90.00
_cell.angle_gamma   90.00
#
_symmetry.space_group_name_H-M   'P 1'
#
loop_
_entity.id
_entity.type
_entity.pdbx_description
1 polymer ?
#
loop_
_entity_poly.entity_id
_entity_poly.type
_entity_poly.pdbx_seq_one_letter_code
_entity_poly.pdbx_strand_id
1 'polypeptide(L)'
;MKPDKKYITISDNLKHITKLIDELVLLPRLKALEWSQLTKQTPNMKIGYPGQHLASLVVGMVGSKTGARGHDIVDGSEVKSCSRVDASDKCKDCGEKLLRTETLCPVCGSDNIARDNTSKWLFTIRSEADLKLLTQNVKRVLLVLADYPNFDKDDYEDIRFQVFEIWTNSPRCKAFKATMIDYYKNVYLSHKKLDGAKTPAPQNFWPYDYRFYKCNPIKTFSCLVKNANTKPKIVIETYVEPATDRSALPSEIMPTQLAKKEEFITMIGKAPEKAIKKNLVKGKSYNDFLKLVKDERFSLKAVLEFMPTIDEDLREFLPIRPAKPFSIATKHVRR
;
A
#
# COMPACT_ATOMS: atom_id res chain seq x y z
N MET A 1 -4.02 7.59 19.60
CA MET A 1 -3.05 7.39 18.50
C MET A 1 -2.30 8.69 18.29
N LYS A 2 -1.47 9.06 19.27
CA LYS A 2 -0.89 10.39 19.37
C LYS A 2 0.63 10.30 19.39
N PRO A 3 1.34 10.98 18.49
CA PRO A 3 2.80 11.03 18.51
C PRO A 3 3.34 11.63 19.82
N ASP A 4 4.45 11.09 20.33
CA ASP A 4 5.12 11.62 21.52
C ASP A 4 5.92 12.87 21.13
N LYS A 5 5.49 14.02 21.65
CA LYS A 5 6.03 15.34 21.27
C LYS A 5 7.52 15.47 21.53
N LYS A 6 8.09 14.75 22.49
CA LYS A 6 9.53 14.87 22.82
C LYS A 6 10.45 14.40 21.69
N TYR A 7 9.93 13.57 20.77
CA TYR A 7 10.69 13.07 19.63
C TYR A 7 10.53 13.95 18.38
N ILE A 8 9.59 14.91 18.40
CA ILE A 8 9.35 15.81 17.28
C ILE A 8 10.37 16.94 17.36
N THR A 9 11.45 16.80 16.60
CA THR A 9 12.61 17.70 16.65
C THR A 9 12.93 18.36 15.32
N ILE A 10 12.31 17.90 14.23
CA ILE A 10 12.48 18.51 12.90
C ILE A 10 11.38 19.57 12.71
N SER A 11 11.80 20.77 12.29
CA SER A 11 10.95 21.90 11.94
C SER A 11 10.99 22.17 10.43
N ASP A 12 10.13 23.07 9.92
CA ASP A 12 10.05 23.42 8.49
C ASP A 12 9.85 22.21 7.56
N ASN A 13 9.08 21.24 8.03
CA ASN A 13 8.96 19.92 7.42
C ASN A 13 8.55 19.98 5.95
N LEU A 14 7.56 20.81 5.58
CA LEU A 14 7.12 20.94 4.19
C LEU A 14 8.25 21.39 3.25
N LYS A 15 9.06 22.36 3.69
CA LYS A 15 10.22 22.84 2.91
C LYS A 15 11.25 21.72 2.73
N HIS A 16 11.55 20.99 3.81
CA HIS A 16 12.48 19.87 3.74
C HIS A 16 11.94 18.71 2.91
N ILE A 17 10.64 18.44 2.95
CA ILE A 17 10.00 17.41 2.12
C ILE A 17 10.14 17.76 0.64
N THR A 18 9.81 18.99 0.25
CA THR A 18 9.97 19.45 -1.14
C THR A 18 11.42 19.33 -1.58
N LYS A 19 12.37 19.80 -0.76
CA LYS A 19 13.80 19.72 -1.05
C LYS A 19 14.27 18.26 -1.20
N LEU A 20 13.82 17.36 -0.31
CA LEU A 20 14.19 15.96 -0.34
C LEU A 20 13.67 15.25 -1.60
N ILE A 21 12.40 15.47 -1.95
CA ILE A 21 11.81 14.86 -3.15
C ILE A 21 12.54 15.37 -4.39
N ASP A 22 12.85 16.66 -4.46
CA ASP A 22 13.62 17.25 -5.55
C ASP A 22 15.04 16.65 -5.66
N GLU A 23 15.82 16.73 -4.57
CA GLU A 23 17.25 16.37 -4.58
C GLU A 23 17.49 14.86 -4.64
N LEU A 24 16.72 14.06 -3.92
CA LEU A 24 16.97 12.61 -3.78
C LEU A 24 16.12 11.74 -4.70
N VAL A 25 15.13 12.32 -5.39
CA VAL A 25 14.23 11.55 -6.25
C VAL A 25 14.13 12.13 -7.65
N LEU A 26 13.77 13.40 -7.80
CA LEU A 26 13.45 13.98 -9.10
C LEU A 26 14.70 14.31 -9.93
N LEU A 27 15.70 14.98 -9.35
CA LEU A 27 16.95 15.28 -10.06
C LEU A 27 17.67 13.99 -10.50
N PRO A 28 17.81 12.94 -9.67
CA PRO A 28 18.35 11.66 -10.11
C PRO A 28 17.50 10.99 -11.19
N ARG A 29 16.16 11.06 -11.08
CA ARG A 29 15.24 10.49 -12.08
C ARG A 29 15.47 11.09 -13.46
N LEU A 30 15.51 12.43 -13.58
CA LEU A 30 15.67 13.09 -14.88
C LEU A 30 16.95 12.63 -15.58
N LYS A 31 18.07 12.57 -14.83
CA LYS A 31 19.33 12.02 -15.34
C LYS A 31 19.21 10.55 -15.72
N ALA A 32 18.55 9.74 -14.90
CA ALA A 32 18.37 8.31 -15.18
C ALA A 32 17.50 8.08 -16.42
N LEU A 33 16.50 8.92 -16.68
CA LEU A 33 15.70 8.90 -17.91
C LEU A 33 16.57 9.19 -19.13
N GLU A 34 17.42 10.21 -19.09
CA GLU A 34 18.38 10.50 -20.17
C GLU A 34 19.28 9.29 -20.46
N TRP A 35 19.88 8.71 -19.42
CA TRP A 35 20.72 7.51 -19.56
C TRP A 35 19.95 6.28 -20.03
N SER A 36 18.68 6.13 -19.64
CA SER A 36 17.84 5.00 -20.05
C SER A 36 17.59 4.99 -21.55
N GLN A 37 17.49 6.17 -22.18
CA GLN A 37 17.32 6.26 -23.63
C GLN A 37 18.53 5.71 -24.38
N LEU A 38 19.74 5.99 -23.87
CA LEU A 38 21.00 5.54 -24.45
C LEU A 38 21.30 4.06 -24.15
N THR A 39 21.19 3.67 -22.88
CA THR A 39 21.68 2.37 -22.38
C THR A 39 20.62 1.28 -22.36
N LYS A 40 19.35 1.65 -22.54
CA LYS A 40 18.17 0.79 -22.34
C LYS A 40 18.08 0.17 -20.94
N GLN A 41 18.82 0.71 -19.96
CA GLN A 41 18.68 0.35 -18.56
C GLN A 41 17.47 1.03 -17.94
N THR A 42 16.91 0.42 -16.89
CA THR A 42 15.75 0.97 -16.20
C THR A 42 16.06 2.32 -15.51
N PRO A 43 15.21 3.35 -15.66
CA PRO A 43 15.33 4.60 -14.90
C PRO A 43 14.75 4.49 -13.48
N ASN A 44 14.39 3.27 -13.03
CA ASN A 44 13.72 3.06 -11.75
C ASN A 44 14.56 3.54 -10.56
N MET A 45 14.04 4.57 -9.90
CA MET A 45 14.58 5.08 -8.64
C MET A 45 14.09 4.23 -7.46
N LYS A 46 15.01 3.50 -6.82
CA LYS A 46 14.72 2.77 -5.59
C LYS A 46 14.39 3.76 -4.46
N ILE A 47 13.12 3.82 -4.04
CA ILE A 47 12.67 4.73 -2.98
C ILE A 47 12.94 4.24 -1.55
N GLY A 48 13.79 3.22 -1.35
CA GLY A 48 14.03 2.61 -0.03
C GLY A 48 14.48 3.65 1.01
N TYR A 49 15.70 4.16 0.84
CA TYR A 49 16.27 5.19 1.71
C TYR A 49 15.59 6.56 1.56
N PRO A 50 15.31 7.08 0.34
CA PRO A 50 14.53 8.33 0.22
C PRO A 50 13.19 8.27 0.95
N GLY A 51 12.51 7.11 0.93
CA GLY A 51 11.26 6.91 1.67
C GLY A 51 11.42 6.93 3.18
N GLN A 52 12.52 6.40 3.75
CA GLN A 52 12.80 6.51 5.18
C GLN A 52 13.04 7.96 5.63
N HIS A 53 13.79 8.74 4.83
CA HIS A 53 13.97 10.15 5.09
C HIS A 53 12.65 10.93 4.93
N LEU A 54 11.86 10.64 3.88
CA LEU A 54 10.54 11.23 3.71
C LEU A 54 9.63 10.95 4.91
N ALA A 55 9.60 9.71 5.39
CA ALA A 55 8.84 9.34 6.59
C ALA A 55 9.27 10.15 7.82
N SER A 56 10.59 10.30 8.03
CA SER A 56 11.17 11.12 9.11
C SER A 56 10.67 12.57 9.06
N LEU A 57 10.69 13.19 7.87
CA LEU A 57 10.22 14.56 7.68
C LEU A 57 8.69 14.68 7.84
N VAL A 58 7.93 13.70 7.35
CA VAL A 58 6.46 13.70 7.50
C VAL A 58 6.06 13.64 8.97
N VAL A 59 6.73 12.79 9.77
CA VAL A 59 6.45 12.70 11.21
C VAL A 59 7.21 13.73 12.06
N GLY A 60 8.08 14.55 11.47
CA GLY A 60 8.88 15.55 12.18
C GLY A 60 9.92 14.96 13.16
N MET A 61 10.33 13.71 12.97
CA MET A 61 11.19 12.97 13.90
C MET A 61 12.42 12.44 13.18
N VAL A 62 13.57 12.49 13.84
CA VAL A 62 14.81 11.93 13.28
C VAL A 62 14.75 10.39 13.23
N GLY A 63 15.51 9.81 12.30
CA GLY A 63 15.76 8.37 12.26
C GLY A 63 16.62 7.90 13.44
N SER A 64 16.60 6.60 13.70
CA SER A 64 17.40 5.96 14.76
C SER A 64 18.88 5.73 14.38
N LYS A 65 19.23 5.91 13.10
CA LYS A 65 20.53 5.56 12.50
C LYS A 65 20.86 4.06 12.53
N THR A 66 19.91 3.20 12.92
CA THR A 66 20.12 1.76 12.93
C THR A 66 19.73 1.18 11.57
N GLY A 67 20.63 0.45 10.91
CA GLY A 67 20.26 -0.40 9.77
C GLY A 67 19.49 -1.68 10.16
N ALA A 68 19.09 -1.78 11.43
CA ALA A 68 18.37 -2.91 12.00
C ALA A 68 16.86 -2.80 11.73
N ARG A 69 16.16 -3.93 11.76
CA ARG A 69 14.70 -4.01 11.58
C ARG A 69 13.96 -3.63 12.85
N GLY A 70 12.84 -2.93 12.72
CA GLY A 70 12.19 -2.31 13.86
C GLY A 70 12.98 -1.06 14.26
N HIS A 71 12.30 0.05 14.51
CA HIS A 71 12.93 1.29 14.97
C HIS A 71 13.64 2.11 13.88
N ASP A 72 13.07 2.26 12.69
CA ASP A 72 13.59 3.20 11.68
C ASP A 72 13.55 4.66 12.17
N ILE A 73 12.54 5.02 12.98
CA ILE A 73 12.36 6.35 13.59
C ILE A 73 12.70 6.29 15.08
N VAL A 74 13.20 7.39 15.65
CA VAL A 74 13.62 7.49 17.07
C VAL A 74 12.51 7.12 18.09
N ASP A 75 11.23 7.23 17.71
CA ASP A 75 10.09 6.83 18.54
C ASP A 75 9.80 5.31 18.51
N GLY A 76 10.59 4.56 17.74
CA GLY A 76 10.44 3.12 17.52
C GLY A 76 9.47 2.75 16.40
N SER A 77 9.06 3.69 15.55
CA SER A 77 8.25 3.37 14.37
C SER A 77 9.03 2.58 13.32
N GLU A 78 8.34 1.70 12.61
CA GLU A 78 8.86 0.96 11.44
C GLU A 78 8.46 1.68 10.16
N VAL A 79 9.36 1.81 9.20
CA VAL A 79 9.08 2.36 7.87
C VAL A 79 9.14 1.25 6.82
N LYS A 80 8.14 1.21 5.94
CA LYS A 80 8.17 0.40 4.73
C LYS A 80 7.92 1.28 3.52
N SER A 81 8.84 1.22 2.56
CA SER A 81 8.73 1.96 1.30
C SER A 81 8.46 0.97 0.15
N CYS A 82 7.56 1.30 -0.76
CA CYS A 82 7.41 0.58 -2.03
C CYS A 82 7.13 1.55 -3.18
N SER A 83 7.76 1.31 -4.33
CA SER A 83 7.55 2.10 -5.54
C SER A 83 6.92 1.23 -6.62
N ARG A 84 5.85 1.73 -7.23
CA ARG A 84 5.22 1.22 -8.45
C ARG A 84 5.68 1.98 -9.71
N VAL A 85 6.50 3.02 -9.51
CA VAL A 85 7.12 3.80 -10.58
C VAL A 85 8.19 2.94 -11.26
N ASP A 86 8.14 2.89 -12.60
CA ASP A 86 9.06 2.14 -13.48
C ASP A 86 9.27 0.68 -13.06
N ALA A 87 8.16 0.01 -12.73
CA ALA A 87 8.15 -1.43 -12.61
C ALA A 87 8.44 -2.10 -13.97
N SER A 88 8.84 -3.37 -13.96
CA SER A 88 9.30 -4.07 -15.17
C SER A 88 8.12 -4.46 -16.06
N ASP A 89 7.81 -3.63 -17.05
CA ASP A 89 6.77 -3.91 -18.03
C ASP A 89 7.20 -5.02 -19.01
N LYS A 90 6.23 -5.66 -19.66
CA LYS A 90 6.47 -6.82 -20.54
C LYS A 90 5.55 -6.82 -21.76
N CYS A 91 6.07 -7.11 -22.95
CA CYS A 91 5.26 -7.34 -24.15
C CYS A 91 4.46 -8.63 -23.98
N LYS A 92 3.15 -8.62 -24.23
CA LYS A 92 2.33 -9.83 -24.11
C LYS A 92 2.56 -10.81 -25.27
N ASP A 93 3.02 -10.33 -26.41
CA ASP A 93 3.13 -11.15 -27.63
C ASP A 93 4.48 -11.89 -27.71
N CYS A 94 5.59 -11.22 -27.42
CA CYS A 94 6.93 -11.84 -27.48
C CYS A 94 7.61 -11.99 -26.10
N GLY A 95 7.07 -11.37 -25.05
CA GLY A 95 7.60 -11.47 -23.70
C GLY A 95 8.82 -10.61 -23.39
N GLU A 96 9.26 -9.77 -24.32
CA GLU A 96 10.36 -8.82 -24.11
C GLU A 96 10.04 -7.82 -22.98
N LYS A 97 11.06 -7.35 -22.26
CA LYS A 97 10.90 -6.32 -21.24
C LYS A 97 10.93 -4.93 -21.86
N LEU A 98 10.15 -4.02 -21.29
CA LEU A 98 10.06 -2.64 -21.77
C LEU A 98 10.31 -1.65 -20.65
N LEU A 99 10.84 -0.50 -21.03
CA LEU A 99 10.82 0.70 -20.21
C LEU A 99 9.40 1.26 -20.16
N ARG A 100 9.07 1.93 -19.05
CA ARG A 100 7.76 2.55 -18.86
C ARG A 100 7.42 3.57 -19.96
N THR A 101 8.43 4.23 -20.51
CA THR A 101 8.30 5.24 -21.58
C THR A 101 8.06 4.63 -22.96
N GLU A 102 8.27 3.33 -23.15
CA GLU A 102 8.12 2.67 -24.45
C GLU A 102 6.65 2.27 -24.66
N THR A 103 6.04 2.77 -25.73
CA THR A 103 4.65 2.46 -26.13
C THR A 103 4.55 1.30 -27.12
N LEU A 104 5.67 0.92 -27.74
CA LEU A 104 5.79 -0.21 -28.66
C LEU A 104 6.93 -1.12 -28.22
N CYS A 105 6.77 -2.42 -28.43
CA CYS A 105 7.82 -3.40 -28.19
C CYS A 105 9.00 -3.19 -29.15
N PRO A 106 10.24 -3.03 -28.65
CA PRO A 106 11.40 -2.79 -29.51
C PRO A 106 11.78 -4.01 -30.37
N VAL A 107 11.29 -5.21 -30.03
CA VAL A 107 11.62 -6.45 -30.74
C VAL A 107 10.58 -6.82 -31.79
N CYS A 108 9.29 -6.76 -31.45
CA CYS A 108 8.21 -7.20 -32.36
C CYS A 108 7.29 -6.08 -32.85
N GLY A 109 7.48 -4.83 -32.40
CA GLY A 109 6.65 -3.69 -32.77
C GLY A 109 5.24 -3.67 -32.17
N SER A 110 4.86 -4.67 -31.38
CA SER A 110 3.53 -4.75 -30.75
C SER A 110 3.31 -3.68 -29.69
N ASP A 111 2.11 -3.11 -29.67
CA ASP A 111 1.60 -2.20 -28.62
C ASP A 111 0.93 -2.94 -27.45
N ASN A 112 0.79 -4.27 -27.54
CA ASN A 112 0.14 -5.10 -26.53
C ASN A 112 1.05 -5.30 -25.32
N ILE A 113 1.12 -4.30 -24.45
CA ILE A 113 2.03 -4.26 -23.31
C ILE A 113 1.29 -4.60 -22.01
N ALA A 114 1.89 -5.45 -21.19
CA ALA A 114 1.51 -5.64 -19.79
C ALA A 114 2.30 -4.67 -18.91
N ARG A 115 1.60 -3.67 -18.37
CA ARG A 115 2.16 -2.65 -17.48
C ARG A 115 2.14 -3.16 -16.05
N ASP A 116 3.28 -3.14 -15.36
CA ASP A 116 3.41 -3.65 -14.00
C ASP A 116 3.01 -2.58 -12.97
N ASN A 117 2.08 -2.94 -12.07
CA ASN A 117 1.65 -2.12 -10.93
C ASN A 117 1.75 -2.90 -9.61
N THR A 118 2.57 -3.95 -9.57
CA THR A 118 2.52 -5.01 -8.56
C THR A 118 3.58 -4.88 -7.44
N SER A 119 4.05 -3.67 -7.17
CA SER A 119 4.91 -3.43 -6.00
C SER A 119 4.12 -3.49 -4.69
N LYS A 120 4.80 -3.91 -3.62
CA LYS A 120 4.23 -4.17 -2.30
C LYS A 120 5.22 -3.88 -1.17
N TRP A 121 4.69 -3.60 0.02
CA TRP A 121 5.47 -3.58 1.23
C TRP A 121 5.70 -5.01 1.73
N LEU A 122 6.93 -5.30 2.18
CA LEU A 122 7.33 -6.62 2.63
C LEU A 122 7.56 -6.62 4.14
N PHE A 123 6.83 -7.48 4.86
CA PHE A 123 7.04 -7.73 6.28
C PHE A 123 7.69 -9.09 6.46
N THR A 124 8.93 -9.10 6.93
CA THR A 124 9.66 -10.35 7.18
C THR A 124 9.36 -10.82 8.59
N ILE A 125 8.77 -12.02 8.73
CA ILE A 125 8.48 -12.65 10.01
C ILE A 125 9.04 -14.06 9.98
N ARG A 126 10.15 -14.30 10.67
CA ARG A 126 10.86 -15.59 10.69
C ARG A 126 11.00 -16.18 12.09
N SER A 127 10.49 -15.49 13.10
CA SER A 127 10.56 -15.90 14.49
C SER A 127 9.42 -15.28 15.28
N GLU A 128 9.20 -15.79 16.49
CA GLU A 128 8.30 -15.15 17.45
C GLU A 128 8.77 -13.75 17.83
N ALA A 129 10.09 -13.51 17.85
CA ALA A 129 10.66 -12.19 18.11
C ALA A 129 10.27 -11.19 17.00
N ASP A 130 10.35 -11.58 15.72
CA ASP A 130 9.89 -10.73 14.61
C ASP A 130 8.37 -10.45 14.69
N LEU A 131 7.59 -11.47 15.05
CA LEU A 131 6.14 -11.31 15.20
C LEU A 131 5.84 -10.35 16.36
N LYS A 132 6.52 -10.52 17.50
CA LYS A 132 6.38 -9.65 18.68
C LYS A 132 6.79 -8.22 18.36
N LEU A 133 7.88 -8.03 17.60
CA LEU A 133 8.33 -6.73 17.14
C LEU A 133 7.20 -5.97 16.42
N LEU A 134 6.58 -6.59 15.41
CA LEU A 134 5.54 -5.95 14.60
C LEU A 134 4.18 -5.82 15.31
N THR A 135 3.87 -6.72 16.25
CA THR A 135 2.55 -6.78 16.88
C THR A 135 2.47 -6.16 18.27
N GLN A 136 3.61 -5.89 18.92
CA GLN A 136 3.66 -5.38 20.29
C GLN A 136 4.64 -4.22 20.47
N ASN A 137 5.88 -4.37 19.99
CA ASN A 137 6.96 -3.42 20.28
C ASN A 137 6.89 -2.15 19.42
N VAL A 138 6.75 -2.31 18.10
CA VAL A 138 6.55 -1.19 17.17
C VAL A 138 5.15 -0.64 17.44
N LYS A 139 5.05 0.65 17.79
CA LYS A 139 3.77 1.33 18.08
C LYS A 139 3.07 1.85 16.83
N ARG A 140 3.84 2.08 15.77
CA ARG A 140 3.39 2.71 14.52
C ARG A 140 4.22 2.19 13.35
N VAL A 141 3.52 1.85 12.26
CA VAL A 141 4.12 1.51 10.96
C VAL A 141 3.81 2.64 9.99
N LEU A 142 4.84 3.14 9.33
CA LEU A 142 4.79 4.17 8.29
C LEU A 142 4.95 3.50 6.93
N LEU A 143 3.94 3.61 6.08
CA LEU A 143 3.91 3.03 4.75
C LEU A 143 4.10 4.13 3.72
N VAL A 144 5.23 4.12 3.02
CA VAL A 144 5.57 5.08 1.97
C VAL A 144 5.29 4.44 0.60
N LEU A 145 4.52 5.12 -0.23
CA LEU A 145 4.18 4.71 -1.59
C LEU A 145 4.63 5.79 -2.58
N ALA A 146 5.30 5.36 -3.66
CA ALA A 146 5.42 6.14 -4.88
C ALA A 146 4.67 5.41 -6.00
N ASP A 147 3.72 6.06 -6.67
CA ASP A 147 2.94 5.48 -7.76
C ASP A 147 2.57 6.49 -8.86
N TYR A 148 2.02 5.96 -9.95
CA TYR A 148 1.40 6.75 -11.01
C TYR A 148 -0.09 6.92 -10.67
N PRO A 149 -0.59 8.14 -10.39
CA PRO A 149 -1.97 8.35 -9.96
C PRO A 149 -3.00 8.07 -11.07
N ASN A 150 -2.58 8.12 -12.33
CA ASN A 150 -3.41 7.87 -13.52
C ASN A 150 -3.04 6.56 -14.22
N PHE A 151 -2.48 5.58 -13.50
CA PHE A 151 -2.02 4.31 -14.06
C PHE A 151 -3.07 3.62 -14.96
N ASP A 152 -4.33 3.57 -14.52
CA ASP A 152 -5.42 2.89 -15.26
C ASP A 152 -5.82 3.62 -16.56
N LYS A 153 -5.27 4.81 -16.81
CA LYS A 153 -5.44 5.60 -18.04
C LYS A 153 -4.20 5.57 -18.94
N ASP A 154 -3.24 4.71 -18.64
CA ASP A 154 -1.93 4.64 -19.31
C ASP A 154 -1.16 5.97 -19.29
N ASP A 155 -1.36 6.78 -18.25
CA ASP A 155 -0.65 8.04 -18.03
C ASP A 155 0.42 7.88 -16.93
N TYR A 156 1.67 8.07 -17.35
CA TYR A 156 2.89 7.88 -16.56
C TYR A 156 3.73 9.16 -16.43
N GLU A 157 3.13 10.33 -16.67
CA GLU A 157 3.83 11.62 -16.57
C GLU A 157 3.89 12.17 -15.15
N ASP A 158 2.84 11.94 -14.36
CA ASP A 158 2.74 12.41 -12.99
C ASP A 158 3.15 11.32 -12.00
N ILE A 159 3.92 11.67 -10.97
CA ILE A 159 4.24 10.76 -9.86
C ILE A 159 3.56 11.25 -8.59
N ARG A 160 3.02 10.34 -7.80
CA ARG A 160 2.45 10.65 -6.49
C ARG A 160 3.26 9.98 -5.38
N PHE A 161 3.55 10.72 -4.31
CA PHE A 161 4.14 10.20 -3.08
C PHE A 161 3.12 10.28 -1.95
N GLN A 162 2.99 9.20 -1.19
CA GLN A 162 2.05 9.12 -0.07
C GLN A 162 2.68 8.44 1.14
N VAL A 163 2.27 8.88 2.32
CA VAL A 163 2.61 8.24 3.59
C VAL A 163 1.34 7.91 4.35
N PHE A 164 1.25 6.67 4.80
CA PHE A 164 0.17 6.17 5.64
C PHE A 164 0.70 5.71 6.98
N GLU A 165 -0.07 5.94 8.04
CA GLU A 165 0.18 5.45 9.39
C GLU A 165 -0.75 4.30 9.74
N ILE A 166 -0.19 3.22 10.28
CA ILE A 166 -0.93 2.15 10.97
C ILE A 166 -0.46 2.10 12.42
N TRP A 167 -1.36 2.35 13.36
CA TRP A 167 -1.06 2.35 14.79
C TRP A 167 -1.29 0.96 15.37
N THR A 168 -0.28 0.11 15.27
CA THR A 168 -0.32 -1.32 15.61
C THR A 168 -1.00 -1.60 16.94
N ASN A 169 -0.74 -0.81 18.00
CA ASN A 169 -1.28 -1.02 19.34
C ASN A 169 -2.68 -0.42 19.58
N SER A 170 -3.28 0.23 18.57
CA SER A 170 -4.64 0.76 18.66
C SER A 170 -5.69 -0.32 18.39
N PRO A 171 -6.82 -0.36 19.14
CA PRO A 171 -7.97 -1.19 18.78
C PRO A 171 -8.47 -0.95 17.35
N ARG A 172 -8.34 0.31 16.88
CA ARG A 172 -8.69 0.73 15.52
C ARG A 172 -7.93 -0.07 14.47
N CYS A 173 -6.64 -0.35 14.67
CA CYS A 173 -5.81 -1.03 13.68
C CYS A 173 -5.60 -2.53 14.01
N LYS A 174 -6.46 -3.15 14.82
CA LYS A 174 -6.33 -4.54 15.28
C LYS A 174 -6.16 -5.57 14.15
N ALA A 175 -6.72 -5.30 12.98
CA ALA A 175 -6.61 -6.17 11.81
C ALA A 175 -5.16 -6.30 11.29
N PHE A 176 -4.30 -5.31 11.54
CA PHE A 176 -2.89 -5.41 11.19
C PHE A 176 -2.21 -6.53 11.99
N LYS A 177 -2.39 -6.53 13.32
CA LYS A 177 -1.85 -7.60 14.18
C LYS A 177 -2.38 -8.97 13.76
N ALA A 178 -3.69 -9.08 13.55
CA ALA A 178 -4.32 -10.31 13.10
C ALA A 178 -3.72 -10.81 11.77
N THR A 179 -3.47 -9.91 10.81
CA THR A 179 -2.84 -10.25 9.52
C THR A 179 -1.41 -10.77 9.69
N MET A 180 -0.61 -10.17 10.58
CA MET A 180 0.76 -10.62 10.84
C MET A 180 0.81 -11.98 11.55
N ILE A 181 -0.08 -12.19 12.54
CA ILE A 181 -0.23 -13.46 13.26
C ILE A 181 -0.67 -14.57 12.31
N ASP A 182 -1.68 -14.29 11.49
CA ASP A 182 -2.23 -15.22 10.52
C ASP A 182 -1.16 -15.66 9.50
N TYR A 183 -0.37 -14.73 8.94
CA TYR A 183 0.77 -15.09 8.08
C TYR A 183 1.78 -15.98 8.83
N TYR A 184 2.17 -15.62 10.05
CA TYR A 184 3.16 -16.39 10.80
C TYR A 184 2.68 -17.83 11.03
N LYS A 185 1.43 -18.01 11.46
CA LYS A 185 0.86 -19.32 11.75
C LYS A 185 0.60 -20.14 10.49
N ASN A 186 -0.05 -19.56 9.50
CA ASN A 186 -0.60 -20.30 8.37
C ASN A 186 0.36 -20.39 7.18
N VAL A 187 1.31 -19.46 7.07
CA VAL A 187 2.33 -19.45 6.02
C VAL A 187 3.68 -19.86 6.59
N TYR A 188 4.25 -19.10 7.54
CA TYR A 188 5.62 -19.36 8.00
C TYR A 188 5.79 -20.73 8.67
N LEU A 189 5.02 -21.00 9.73
CA LEU A 189 5.12 -22.27 10.46
C LEU A 189 4.72 -23.48 9.61
N SER A 190 3.69 -23.35 8.77
CA SER A 190 3.28 -24.40 7.83
C SER A 190 4.40 -24.78 6.86
N HIS A 191 5.14 -23.81 6.32
CA HIS A 191 6.30 -24.10 5.46
C HIS A 191 7.40 -24.80 6.24
N LYS A 192 7.73 -24.32 7.45
CA LYS A 192 8.76 -24.94 8.30
C LYS A 192 8.41 -26.36 8.71
N LYS A 193 7.13 -26.67 8.91
CA LYS A 193 6.65 -28.02 9.20
C LYS A 193 6.81 -28.96 7.99
N LEU A 194 6.60 -28.47 6.77
CA LEU A 194 6.76 -29.25 5.54
C LEU A 194 8.23 -29.42 5.14
N ASP A 195 9.04 -28.38 5.30
CA ASP A 195 10.46 -28.36 5.00
C ASP A 195 11.17 -27.34 5.91
N GLY A 196 11.94 -27.85 6.88
CA GLY A 196 12.66 -27.04 7.86
C GLY A 196 13.72 -26.10 7.25
N ALA A 197 14.27 -26.45 6.08
CA ALA A 197 15.27 -25.65 5.38
C ALA A 197 14.62 -24.51 4.58
N LYS A 198 13.38 -24.68 4.13
CA LYS A 198 12.67 -23.67 3.34
C LYS A 198 12.26 -22.48 4.20
N THR A 199 12.49 -21.27 3.69
CA THR A 199 11.99 -20.03 4.30
C THR A 199 11.02 -19.40 3.30
N PRO A 200 9.73 -19.23 3.63
CA PRO A 200 8.80 -18.62 2.70
C PRO A 200 9.15 -17.16 2.41
N ALA A 201 8.64 -16.67 1.28
CA ALA A 201 8.71 -15.25 0.95
C ALA A 201 8.05 -14.41 2.06
N PRO A 202 8.54 -13.19 2.33
CA PRO A 202 7.95 -12.29 3.33
C PRO A 202 6.44 -12.06 3.11
N GLN A 203 5.76 -11.57 4.15
CA GLN A 203 4.36 -11.20 4.02
C GLN A 203 4.21 -10.03 3.05
N ASN A 204 3.49 -10.30 1.96
CA ASN A 204 3.14 -9.30 0.96
C ASN A 204 1.98 -8.44 1.47
N PHE A 205 2.23 -7.14 1.62
CA PHE A 205 1.23 -6.15 2.00
C PHE A 205 1.09 -5.13 0.87
N TRP A 206 -0.02 -5.21 0.13
CA TRP A 206 -0.18 -4.50 -1.13
C TRP A 206 -0.89 -3.15 -0.92
N PRO A 207 -0.39 -2.06 -1.52
CA PRO A 207 -1.12 -0.80 -1.52
C PRO A 207 -2.52 -0.98 -2.13
N TYR A 208 -3.50 -0.42 -1.42
CA TYR A 208 -4.91 -0.41 -1.83
C TYR A 208 -5.57 -1.78 -2.02
N ASP A 209 -5.00 -2.86 -1.48
CA ASP A 209 -5.71 -4.13 -1.39
C ASP A 209 -6.71 -4.13 -0.22
N TYR A 210 -7.57 -5.14 -0.20
CA TYR A 210 -8.55 -5.33 0.87
C TYR A 210 -7.92 -5.32 2.28
N ARG A 211 -6.73 -5.91 2.45
CA ARG A 211 -6.05 -6.01 3.76
C ARG A 211 -5.47 -4.68 4.19
N PHE A 212 -4.95 -3.87 3.25
CA PHE A 212 -4.56 -2.49 3.49
C PHE A 212 -5.70 -1.72 4.12
N TYR A 213 -6.88 -1.68 3.48
CA TYR A 213 -8.04 -0.96 4.03
C TYR A 213 -8.53 -1.54 5.37
N LYS A 214 -8.55 -2.87 5.53
CA LYS A 214 -8.94 -3.49 6.79
C LYS A 214 -8.03 -3.11 7.97
N CYS A 215 -6.78 -2.72 7.71
CA CYS A 215 -5.86 -2.24 8.74
C CYS A 215 -6.11 -0.80 9.22
N ASN A 216 -7.13 -0.12 8.67
CA ASN A 216 -7.48 1.26 8.99
C ASN A 216 -6.29 2.24 8.88
N PRO A 217 -5.66 2.32 7.69
CA PRO A 217 -4.51 3.20 7.47
C PRO A 217 -4.97 4.65 7.39
N ILE A 218 -4.23 5.57 8.02
CA ILE A 218 -4.47 7.01 7.96
C ILE A 218 -3.46 7.64 7.03
N LYS A 219 -3.90 8.32 5.99
CA LYS A 219 -3.02 9.11 5.12
C LYS A 219 -2.59 10.38 5.84
N THR A 220 -1.30 10.52 6.09
CA THR A 220 -0.73 11.69 6.78
C THR A 220 0.04 12.60 5.84
N PHE A 221 0.35 12.13 4.64
CA PHE A 221 0.97 12.93 3.60
C PHE A 221 0.57 12.44 2.21
N SER A 222 0.35 13.39 1.30
CA SER A 222 0.25 13.16 -0.16
C SER A 222 0.83 14.37 -0.90
N CYS A 223 1.65 14.11 -1.90
CA CYS A 223 1.98 15.11 -2.90
C CYS A 223 1.94 14.53 -4.31
N LEU A 224 1.56 15.39 -5.24
CA LEU A 224 1.56 15.13 -6.66
C LEU A 224 2.73 15.87 -7.30
N VAL A 225 3.59 15.15 -7.99
CA VAL A 225 4.65 15.70 -8.83
C VAL A 225 4.15 15.72 -10.27
N LYS A 226 3.83 16.92 -10.73
CA LYS A 226 3.40 17.16 -12.12
C LYS A 226 4.59 17.10 -13.07
N ASN A 227 4.43 16.48 -14.23
CA ASN A 227 5.45 16.41 -15.29
C ASN A 227 6.78 15.85 -14.76
N ALA A 228 6.72 14.73 -14.03
CA ALA A 228 7.85 14.16 -13.31
C ALA A 228 9.00 13.69 -14.22
N ASN A 229 8.73 13.51 -15.51
CA ASN A 229 9.71 13.05 -16.51
C ASN A 229 10.44 14.19 -17.23
N THR A 230 10.03 15.45 -17.02
CA THR A 230 10.57 16.60 -17.78
C THR A 230 10.88 17.78 -16.87
N LYS A 231 9.85 18.50 -16.40
CA LYS A 231 9.96 19.68 -15.55
C LYS A 231 9.09 19.49 -14.31
N PRO A 232 9.58 18.73 -13.32
CA PRO A 232 8.78 18.32 -12.19
C PRO A 232 8.32 19.52 -11.37
N LYS A 233 7.04 19.52 -10.97
CA LYS A 233 6.48 20.49 -10.02
C LYS A 233 5.76 19.75 -8.90
N ILE A 234 6.26 19.92 -7.68
CA ILE A 234 5.68 19.31 -6.48
C ILE A 234 4.48 20.14 -6.02
N VAL A 235 3.34 19.47 -5.82
CA VAL A 235 2.11 20.02 -5.22
C VAL A 235 1.74 19.16 -4.02
N ILE A 236 1.84 19.72 -2.81
CA ILE A 236 1.43 19.03 -1.58
C ILE A 236 -0.10 19.10 -1.48
N GLU A 237 -0.75 17.94 -1.45
CA GLU A 237 -2.22 17.81 -1.40
C GLU A 237 -2.71 17.57 0.04
N THR A 238 -1.91 16.87 0.84
CA THR A 238 -2.27 16.51 2.21
C THR A 238 -1.03 16.52 3.07
N TYR A 239 -1.12 17.17 4.23
CA TYR A 239 -0.11 17.12 5.28
C TYR A 239 -0.78 17.18 6.64
N VAL A 240 -0.50 16.21 7.49
CA VAL A 240 -0.95 16.19 8.88
C VAL A 240 0.24 16.54 9.76
N GLU A 241 0.13 17.66 10.47
CA GLU A 241 1.17 18.13 11.37
C GLU A 241 1.67 17.04 12.35
N PRO A 242 2.98 16.98 12.64
CA PRO A 242 3.59 15.93 13.46
C PRO A 242 2.91 15.69 14.81
N ALA A 243 2.51 16.76 15.50
CA ALA A 243 1.98 16.70 16.85
C ALA A 243 0.48 16.35 16.92
N THR A 244 -0.22 16.31 15.78
CA THR A 244 -1.67 16.10 15.72
C THR A 244 -2.07 14.71 16.20
N ASP A 245 -3.12 14.63 17.02
CA ASP A 245 -3.67 13.32 17.41
C ASP A 245 -4.39 12.67 16.23
N ARG A 246 -4.00 11.44 15.90
CA ARG A 246 -4.57 10.71 14.76
C ARG A 246 -5.90 10.04 15.07
N SER A 247 -6.35 10.06 16.33
CA SER A 247 -7.53 9.30 16.77
C SER A 247 -8.82 9.76 16.09
N ALA A 248 -8.95 11.06 15.81
CA ALA A 248 -10.11 11.64 15.14
C ALA A 248 -9.97 11.74 13.61
N LEU A 249 -8.78 11.47 13.06
CA LEU A 249 -8.57 11.56 11.61
C LEU A 249 -9.18 10.35 10.91
N PRO A 250 -9.85 10.53 9.77
CA PRO A 250 -10.43 9.42 9.02
C PRO A 250 -9.32 8.51 8.47
N SER A 251 -9.62 7.22 8.40
CA SER A 251 -8.80 6.29 7.62
C SER A 251 -9.14 6.41 6.15
N GLU A 252 -8.30 5.87 5.28
CA GLU A 252 -8.59 5.74 3.85
C GLU A 252 -9.91 5.01 3.62
N ILE A 253 -10.78 5.57 2.79
CA ILE A 253 -12.07 4.97 2.45
C ILE A 253 -11.88 3.77 1.52
N MET A 254 -12.56 2.66 1.78
CA MET A 254 -12.35 1.42 1.02
C MET A 254 -13.24 1.39 -0.22
N PRO A 255 -12.71 1.15 -1.43
CA PRO A 255 -13.53 0.89 -2.61
C PRO A 255 -14.31 -0.42 -2.45
N THR A 256 -15.62 -0.38 -2.70
CA THR A 256 -16.52 -1.54 -2.57
C THR A 256 -16.12 -2.68 -3.51
N GLN A 257 -15.54 -2.37 -4.67
CA GLN A 257 -15.06 -3.33 -5.66
C GLN A 257 -14.05 -4.36 -5.12
N LEU A 258 -13.42 -4.07 -3.97
CA LEU A 258 -12.47 -4.97 -3.33
C LEU A 258 -13.13 -6.11 -2.55
N ALA A 259 -14.40 -5.97 -2.18
CA ALA A 259 -15.13 -6.96 -1.41
C ALA A 259 -15.84 -7.97 -2.34
N LYS A 260 -15.99 -9.20 -1.85
CA LYS A 260 -16.68 -10.31 -2.53
C LYS A 260 -18.12 -10.44 -2.04
N LYS A 261 -18.97 -11.11 -2.83
CA LYS A 261 -20.37 -11.38 -2.49
C LYS A 261 -20.52 -11.96 -1.07
N GLU A 262 -19.74 -12.97 -0.73
CA GLU A 262 -19.81 -13.66 0.57
C GLU A 262 -19.42 -12.74 1.73
N GLU A 263 -18.51 -11.81 1.47
CA GLU A 263 -18.08 -10.81 2.45
C GLU A 263 -19.17 -9.75 2.66
N PHE A 264 -19.89 -9.34 1.60
CA PHE A 264 -21.07 -8.49 1.74
C PHE A 264 -22.19 -9.18 2.52
N ILE A 265 -22.47 -10.46 2.22
CA ILE A 265 -23.47 -11.24 2.97
C ILE A 265 -23.09 -11.29 4.45
N THR A 266 -21.81 -11.56 4.75
CA THR A 266 -21.30 -11.58 6.12
C THR A 266 -21.45 -10.22 6.81
N MET A 267 -21.08 -9.14 6.13
CA MET A 267 -21.18 -7.77 6.63
C MET A 267 -22.63 -7.39 6.92
N ILE A 268 -23.54 -7.63 5.98
CA ILE A 268 -24.98 -7.36 6.13
C ILE A 268 -25.58 -8.14 7.29
N GLY A 269 -25.16 -9.38 7.51
CA GLY A 269 -25.64 -10.21 8.63
C GLY A 269 -25.17 -9.75 10.01
N LYS A 270 -24.16 -8.88 10.10
CA LYS A 270 -23.55 -8.45 11.37
C LYS A 270 -23.65 -6.94 11.63
N ALA A 271 -23.66 -6.13 10.59
CA ALA A 271 -23.61 -4.68 10.69
C ALA A 271 -25.00 -4.11 11.04
N PRO A 272 -25.06 -3.07 11.91
CA PRO A 272 -26.29 -2.32 12.12
C PRO A 272 -26.79 -1.68 10.82
N GLU A 273 -28.10 -1.66 10.61
CA GLU A 273 -28.73 -1.04 9.43
C GLU A 273 -28.28 0.42 9.24
N LYS A 274 -28.12 1.18 10.34
CA LYS A 274 -27.63 2.56 10.31
C LYS A 274 -26.24 2.68 9.67
N ALA A 275 -25.33 1.75 9.96
CA ALA A 275 -23.98 1.75 9.39
C ALA A 275 -24.01 1.45 7.88
N ILE A 276 -24.90 0.55 7.45
CA ILE A 276 -25.10 0.23 6.03
C ILE A 276 -25.68 1.45 5.31
N LYS A 277 -26.76 2.05 5.84
CA LYS A 277 -27.42 3.23 5.26
C LYS A 277 -26.47 4.42 5.07
N LYS A 278 -25.56 4.64 6.02
CA LYS A 278 -24.55 5.73 5.95
C LYS A 278 -23.65 5.62 4.71
N ASN A 279 -23.43 4.41 4.20
CA ASN A 279 -22.57 4.14 3.05
C ASN A 279 -23.34 4.04 1.72
N LEU A 280 -24.68 4.10 1.75
CA LEU A 280 -25.48 4.09 0.53
C LEU A 280 -25.44 5.45 -0.17
N VAL A 281 -25.45 5.42 -1.50
CA VAL A 281 -25.66 6.62 -2.33
C VAL A 281 -27.01 7.25 -1.97
N LYS A 282 -27.05 8.58 -1.87
CA LYS A 282 -28.26 9.34 -1.54
C LYS A 282 -29.44 8.92 -2.43
N GLY A 283 -30.56 8.58 -1.80
CA GLY A 283 -31.79 8.13 -2.49
C GLY A 283 -31.88 6.63 -2.75
N LYS A 284 -30.82 5.85 -2.52
CA LYS A 284 -30.86 4.39 -2.61
C LYS A 284 -31.46 3.77 -1.34
N SER A 285 -32.30 2.75 -1.52
CA SER A 285 -32.97 2.04 -0.42
C SER A 285 -32.09 0.95 0.18
N TYR A 286 -32.12 0.84 1.51
CA TYR A 286 -31.49 -0.27 2.25
C TYR A 286 -32.06 -1.62 1.82
N ASN A 287 -33.38 -1.73 1.68
CA ASN A 287 -34.03 -2.99 1.33
C ASN A 287 -33.67 -3.45 -0.09
N ASP A 288 -33.52 -2.51 -1.03
CA ASP A 288 -33.12 -2.84 -2.40
C ASP A 288 -31.65 -3.25 -2.46
N PHE A 289 -30.79 -2.60 -1.66
CA PHE A 289 -29.40 -3.04 -1.49
C PHE A 289 -29.31 -4.47 -0.92
N LEU A 290 -30.11 -4.79 0.09
CA LEU A 290 -30.15 -6.14 0.67
C LEU A 290 -30.58 -7.19 -0.35
N LYS A 291 -31.64 -6.91 -1.12
CA LYS A 291 -32.12 -7.78 -2.19
C LYS A 291 -31.02 -8.01 -3.22
N LEU A 292 -30.36 -6.93 -3.66
CA LEU A 292 -29.28 -6.98 -4.63
C LEU A 292 -28.11 -7.86 -4.20
N VAL A 293 -27.66 -7.75 -2.95
CA VAL A 293 -26.54 -8.57 -2.45
C VAL A 293 -26.92 -10.05 -2.31
N LYS A 294 -28.17 -10.32 -1.89
CA LYS A 294 -28.67 -11.68 -1.67
C LYS A 294 -29.15 -12.36 -2.96
N ASP A 295 -29.33 -11.62 -4.04
CA ASP A 295 -29.72 -12.16 -5.35
C ASP A 295 -28.71 -13.21 -5.82
N GLU A 296 -29.19 -14.31 -6.38
CA GLU A 296 -28.34 -15.35 -6.98
C GLU A 296 -27.50 -14.77 -8.12
N ARG A 297 -28.10 -13.89 -8.94
CA ARG A 297 -27.47 -13.14 -10.03
C ARG A 297 -26.79 -11.86 -9.51
N PHE A 298 -25.87 -12.04 -8.56
CA PHE A 298 -25.09 -10.94 -7.98
C PHE A 298 -24.34 -10.15 -9.05
N SER A 299 -24.52 -8.83 -9.04
CA SER A 299 -23.81 -7.90 -9.93
C SER A 299 -23.01 -6.89 -9.12
N LEU A 300 -21.68 -7.01 -9.16
CA LEU A 300 -20.79 -6.05 -8.51
C LEU A 300 -20.98 -4.63 -9.07
N LYS A 301 -21.23 -4.51 -10.38
CA LYS A 301 -21.51 -3.21 -11.01
C LYS A 301 -22.73 -2.54 -10.38
N ALA A 302 -23.83 -3.27 -10.21
CA ALA A 302 -25.03 -2.74 -9.56
C ALA A 302 -24.77 -2.41 -8.08
N VAL A 303 -23.97 -3.21 -7.38
CA VAL A 303 -23.58 -2.93 -5.99
C VAL A 303 -22.82 -1.61 -5.89
N LEU A 304 -21.92 -1.33 -6.84
CA LEU A 304 -21.16 -0.07 -6.89
C LEU A 304 -22.07 1.16 -7.09
N GLU A 305 -23.18 1.02 -7.80
CA GLU A 305 -24.18 2.10 -7.96
C GLU A 305 -24.94 2.38 -6.66
N PHE A 306 -25.03 1.41 -5.76
CA PHE A 306 -25.67 1.56 -4.45
C PHE A 306 -24.70 2.01 -3.36
N MET A 307 -23.49 1.47 -3.37
CA MET A 307 -22.47 1.66 -2.35
C MET A 307 -21.10 1.66 -3.03
N PRO A 308 -20.59 2.78 -3.57
CA PRO A 308 -19.30 2.81 -4.27
C PRO A 308 -18.12 2.60 -3.31
N THR A 309 -18.31 2.94 -2.04
CA THR A 309 -17.28 2.90 -1.01
C THR A 309 -17.82 2.35 0.31
N ILE A 310 -16.92 1.84 1.14
CA ILE A 310 -17.17 1.33 2.49
C ILE A 310 -16.26 2.11 3.46
N ASP A 311 -16.87 2.81 4.40
CA ASP A 311 -16.18 3.55 5.45
C ASP A 311 -15.64 2.63 6.56
N GLU A 312 -14.97 3.23 7.53
CA GLU A 312 -14.34 2.52 8.63
C GLU A 312 -15.35 1.76 9.52
N ASP A 313 -16.48 2.40 9.83
CA ASP A 313 -17.51 1.85 10.70
C ASP A 313 -18.10 0.58 10.08
N LEU A 314 -18.44 0.63 8.79
CA LEU A 314 -19.08 -0.50 8.11
C LEU A 314 -18.07 -1.61 7.80
N ARG A 315 -16.83 -1.29 7.41
CA ARG A 315 -15.84 -2.32 7.08
C ARG A 315 -15.36 -3.10 8.30
N GLU A 316 -15.61 -2.67 9.54
CA GLU A 316 -15.31 -3.47 10.73
C GLU A 316 -15.98 -4.85 10.66
N PHE A 317 -17.20 -4.90 10.12
CA PHE A 317 -18.00 -6.13 9.99
C PHE A 317 -17.57 -7.05 8.85
N LEU A 318 -16.68 -6.59 7.97
CA LEU A 318 -16.07 -7.43 6.94
C LEU A 318 -15.04 -8.40 7.56
N PRO A 319 -14.97 -9.67 7.11
CA PRO A 319 -14.04 -10.65 7.65
C PRO A 319 -12.58 -10.32 7.30
N ILE A 320 -11.63 -10.83 8.07
CA ILE A 320 -10.21 -10.82 7.67
C ILE A 320 -9.99 -11.99 6.71
N ARG A 321 -9.36 -11.72 5.55
CA ARG A 321 -9.00 -12.78 4.61
C ARG A 321 -7.80 -13.55 5.16
N PRO A 322 -7.88 -14.88 5.32
CA PRO A 322 -6.74 -15.67 5.73
C PRO A 322 -5.65 -15.58 4.66
N ALA A 323 -4.40 -15.57 5.10
CA ALA A 323 -3.25 -15.78 4.25
C ALA A 323 -3.40 -17.15 3.61
N LYS A 324 -3.30 -17.21 2.28
CA LYS A 324 -3.45 -18.46 1.56
C LYS A 324 -2.33 -19.41 2.01
N PRO A 325 -2.66 -20.60 2.55
CA PRO A 325 -1.66 -21.60 2.87
C PRO A 325 -0.94 -22.00 1.58
N PHE A 326 0.33 -22.33 1.72
CA PHE A 326 1.10 -22.85 0.61
C PHE A 326 0.68 -24.28 0.31
N SER A 327 0.23 -24.52 -0.92
CA SER A 327 0.18 -25.85 -1.50
C SER A 327 1.45 -26.08 -2.30
N ILE A 328 2.08 -27.24 -2.12
CA ILE A 328 3.14 -27.68 -3.03
C ILE A 328 2.46 -27.98 -4.37
N ALA A 329 2.53 -27.03 -5.31
CA ALA A 329 2.38 -27.39 -6.71
C ALA A 329 3.49 -28.39 -7.04
N THR A 330 3.12 -29.48 -7.72
CA THR A 330 3.97 -30.60 -8.13
C THR A 330 5.37 -30.17 -8.58
N LYS A 331 6.38 -31.03 -8.29
CA LYS A 331 7.80 -30.81 -8.61
C LYS A 331 7.93 -30.14 -9.98
N HIS A 332 8.40 -28.90 -9.98
CA HIS A 332 8.86 -28.25 -11.19
C HIS A 332 10.13 -28.99 -11.64
N VAL A 333 9.95 -29.98 -12.51
CA VAL A 333 11.08 -30.60 -13.22
C VAL A 333 11.58 -29.52 -14.16
N ARG A 334 12.71 -28.89 -13.82
CA ARG A 334 13.48 -28.14 -14.82
C ARG A 334 13.84 -29.16 -15.90
N ARG A 335 13.23 -29.02 -17.08
CA ARG A 335 13.74 -29.66 -18.30
C ARG A 335 14.96 -28.89 -18.77
#